data_AF-A0A839QUH0-F1
#
_entry.id   AF-A0A839QUH0-F1
#
_cell.length_a   1.000
_cell.length_b   1.000
_cell.length_c   1.000
_cell.angle_alpha   90.00
_cell.angle_beta   90.00
_cell.angle_gamma   90.00
#
_symmetry.space_group_name_H-M   'P 1'
#
loop_
_entity.id
_entity.type
_entity.pdbx_description
1 polymer ?
#
loop_
_entity_poly.entity_id
_entity_poly.type
_entity_poly.pdbx_seq_one_letter_code
_entity_poly.pdbx_strand_id
1 'polypeptide(L)'
;MQPAFEIITTIASSAAGADGDYSAEIDPETIRPWVEAAGKEGIYVVLDLQPGRTDFLTQAKLYEDLLKHPHVGLALDPEWRLKPDQKHMRQIGSVEAAEINTVITWLADLVKSNRLPQKVLILHQFQLAMIRSRQDVDTSREELAITLHADGHGVRSEKMATWDALRTDLPEGIWMAWKNFIDEDKPMFTPEETYAIEPRPWFVSYQ
;
A
#
# COMPACT_ATOMS: atom_id res chain seq x y z
N MET A 1 -17.94 9.44 0.32
CA MET A 1 -16.53 9.37 0.76
C MET A 1 -16.49 8.66 2.09
N GLN A 2 -15.53 7.77 2.27
CA GLN A 2 -15.34 6.93 3.44
C GLN A 2 -14.00 7.34 4.08
N PRO A 3 -13.96 7.83 5.32
CA PRO A 3 -12.70 8.08 6.01
C PRO A 3 -11.89 6.79 6.14
N ALA A 4 -10.57 6.92 5.98
CA ALA A 4 -9.63 5.83 6.18
C ALA A 4 -8.47 6.27 7.08
N PHE A 5 -7.88 5.30 7.80
CA PHE A 5 -6.70 5.47 8.62
C PHE A 5 -5.65 4.44 8.19
N GLU A 6 -4.55 4.94 7.64
CA GLU A 6 -3.41 4.12 7.22
C GLU A 6 -2.39 4.03 8.36
N ILE A 7 -1.97 2.81 8.68
CA ILE A 7 -1.01 2.52 9.75
C ILE A 7 0.18 1.79 9.13
N ILE A 8 1.36 2.39 9.18
CA ILE A 8 2.60 1.69 8.83
C ILE A 8 2.88 0.65 9.93
N THR A 9 2.57 -0.60 9.63
CA THR A 9 2.61 -1.71 10.60
C THR A 9 3.96 -2.40 10.64
N THR A 10 4.66 -2.44 9.51
CA THR A 10 6.06 -2.85 9.46
C THR A 10 6.87 -1.68 8.90
N ILE A 11 7.95 -1.32 9.60
CA ILE A 11 8.73 -0.11 9.29
C ILE A 11 10.10 -0.53 8.80
N ALA A 12 10.50 -0.05 7.63
CA ALA A 12 11.84 -0.26 7.10
C ALA A 12 12.92 0.24 8.06
N SER A 13 13.90 -0.60 8.39
CA SER A 13 14.95 -0.30 9.36
C SER A 13 16.34 -0.29 8.74
N SER A 14 17.14 0.73 9.06
CA SER A 14 18.54 0.81 8.62
C SER A 14 19.44 -0.27 9.24
N ALA A 15 18.99 -0.92 10.33
CA ALA A 15 19.70 -1.99 11.03
C ALA A 15 18.90 -3.30 10.96
N ALA A 16 19.63 -4.42 10.93
CA ALA A 16 19.04 -5.75 11.01
C ALA A 16 18.32 -5.93 12.37
N GLY A 17 17.05 -6.35 12.31
CA GLY A 17 16.31 -6.85 13.46
C GLY A 17 16.79 -8.23 13.90
N ALA A 18 16.03 -8.88 14.80
CA ALA A 18 16.39 -10.19 15.35
C ALA A 18 16.33 -11.32 14.30
N ASP A 19 15.46 -11.18 13.31
CA ASP A 19 15.30 -12.07 12.14
C ASP A 19 16.16 -11.66 10.94
N GLY A 20 16.79 -10.48 11.00
CA GLY A 20 17.73 -9.99 10.00
C GLY A 20 17.09 -9.47 8.72
N ASP A 21 15.79 -9.21 8.71
CA ASP A 21 15.07 -8.79 7.51
C ASP A 21 15.10 -7.28 7.25
N TYR A 22 15.56 -6.45 8.21
CA TYR A 22 15.61 -4.99 8.07
C TYR A 22 14.22 -4.34 7.97
N SER A 23 13.22 -4.97 8.60
CA SER A 23 11.95 -4.39 8.95
C SER A 23 11.76 -4.46 10.48
N ALA A 24 10.94 -3.57 11.01
CA ALA A 24 10.55 -3.56 12.41
C ALA A 24 9.03 -3.68 12.47
N GLU A 25 8.56 -4.83 12.90
CA GLU A 25 7.15 -5.18 12.99
C GLU A 25 6.55 -4.65 14.29
N ILE A 26 5.46 -3.90 14.17
CA ILE A 26 4.62 -3.58 15.32
C ILE A 26 3.81 -4.83 15.67
N ASP A 27 3.83 -5.24 16.94
CA ASP A 27 2.99 -6.34 17.42
C ASP A 27 1.50 -6.08 17.08
N PRO A 28 0.81 -7.00 16.38
CA PRO A 28 -0.61 -6.86 16.06
C PRO A 28 -1.50 -6.49 17.25
N GLU A 29 -1.18 -6.97 18.47
CA GLU A 29 -1.94 -6.64 19.67
C GLU A 29 -1.77 -5.18 20.12
N THR A 30 -0.69 -4.52 19.72
CA THR A 30 -0.48 -3.09 19.99
C THR A 30 -1.41 -2.22 19.15
N ILE A 31 -1.69 -2.62 17.90
CA ILE A 31 -2.53 -1.86 16.96
C ILE A 31 -3.99 -2.29 16.98
N ARG A 32 -4.32 -3.48 17.51
CA ARG A 32 -5.69 -3.99 17.63
C ARG A 32 -6.67 -2.98 18.25
N PRO A 33 -6.36 -2.28 19.36
CA PRO A 33 -7.28 -1.31 19.94
C PRO A 33 -7.64 -0.16 18.98
N TRP A 34 -6.69 0.26 18.14
CA TRP A 34 -6.91 1.31 17.15
C TRP A 34 -7.78 0.81 16.00
N VAL A 35 -7.53 -0.42 15.53
CA VAL A 35 -8.35 -1.08 14.50
C VAL A 35 -9.80 -1.23 14.98
N GLU A 36 -10.01 -1.68 16.22
CA GLU A 36 -11.35 -1.85 16.78
C GLU A 36 -12.06 -0.51 17.01
N ALA A 37 -11.35 0.53 17.45
CA ALA A 37 -11.90 1.87 17.60
C ALA A 37 -12.31 2.46 16.25
N ALA A 38 -11.44 2.36 15.24
CA ALA A 38 -11.74 2.79 13.87
C ALA A 38 -13.00 2.10 13.34
N GLY A 39 -13.13 0.78 13.53
CA GLY A 39 -14.31 0.03 13.10
C GLY A 39 -15.61 0.49 13.75
N LYS A 40 -15.59 0.84 15.05
CA LYS A 40 -16.77 1.37 15.76
C LYS A 40 -17.23 2.72 15.22
N GLU A 41 -16.29 3.55 14.78
CA GLU A 41 -16.56 4.85 14.17
C GLU A 41 -16.77 4.76 12.65
N GLY A 42 -16.81 3.54 12.10
CA GLY A 42 -16.97 3.31 10.67
C GLY A 42 -15.81 3.84 9.84
N ILE A 43 -14.60 3.92 10.38
CA ILE A 43 -13.36 4.32 9.68
C ILE A 43 -12.70 3.05 9.11
N TYR A 44 -12.34 3.09 7.83
CA TYR A 44 -11.61 1.99 7.19
C TYR A 44 -10.14 2.03 7.61
N VAL A 45 -9.50 0.90 7.85
CA VAL A 45 -8.07 0.84 8.19
C VAL A 45 -7.30 0.20 7.06
N VAL A 46 -6.13 0.74 6.74
CA VAL A 46 -5.18 0.12 5.82
C VAL A 46 -3.89 -0.17 6.58
N LEU A 47 -3.48 -1.44 6.61
CA LEU A 47 -2.21 -1.83 7.21
C LEU A 47 -1.13 -1.74 6.13
N ASP A 48 -0.15 -0.86 6.30
CA ASP A 48 0.93 -0.65 5.35
C ASP A 48 2.17 -1.43 5.77
N LEU A 49 2.80 -2.08 4.78
CA LEU A 49 3.93 -2.97 4.94
C LEU A 49 5.17 -2.44 4.24
N GLN A 50 6.24 -2.25 5.00
CA GLN A 50 7.59 -1.94 4.52
C GLN A 50 8.52 -3.13 4.79
N PRO A 51 8.64 -4.09 3.85
CA PRO A 51 9.08 -5.44 4.18
C PRO A 51 10.59 -5.62 4.35
N GLY A 52 11.39 -4.58 4.13
CA GLY A 52 12.83 -4.74 4.11
C GLY A 52 13.23 -5.86 3.14
N ARG A 53 13.95 -6.86 3.62
CA ARG A 53 14.47 -7.99 2.85
C ARG A 53 13.56 -9.21 2.86
N THR A 54 12.53 -9.27 3.70
CA THR A 54 11.53 -10.33 3.64
C THR A 54 10.51 -10.08 2.52
N ASP A 55 9.69 -11.08 2.20
CA ASP A 55 8.60 -10.95 1.23
C ASP A 55 7.32 -10.41 1.89
N PHE A 56 6.47 -9.78 1.09
CA PHE A 56 5.22 -9.19 1.58
C PHE A 56 4.25 -10.20 2.20
N LEU A 57 4.18 -11.43 1.67
CA LEU A 57 3.24 -12.44 2.18
C LEU A 57 3.62 -12.88 3.59
N THR A 58 4.92 -13.02 3.86
CA THR A 58 5.45 -13.32 5.19
C THR A 58 4.98 -12.28 6.21
N GLN A 59 5.10 -10.98 5.91
CA GLN A 59 4.64 -9.93 6.83
C GLN A 59 3.11 -9.81 6.91
N ALA A 60 2.41 -9.92 5.78
CA ALA A 60 0.94 -9.83 5.77
C ALA A 60 0.29 -10.88 6.68
N LYS A 61 0.88 -12.08 6.76
CA LYS A 61 0.42 -13.16 7.65
C LYS A 61 0.58 -12.84 9.14
N LEU A 62 1.53 -11.99 9.53
CA LEU A 62 1.65 -11.54 10.92
C LEU A 62 0.40 -10.78 11.37
N TYR A 63 -0.26 -10.10 10.43
CA TYR A 63 -1.47 -9.30 10.66
C TYR A 63 -2.76 -9.99 10.23
N GLU A 64 -2.73 -11.32 9.98
CA GLU A 64 -3.90 -12.07 9.49
C GLU A 64 -5.15 -11.84 10.34
N ASP A 65 -5.02 -11.87 11.67
CA ASP A 65 -6.16 -11.70 12.58
C ASP A 65 -6.76 -10.29 12.53
N LEU A 66 -5.97 -9.27 12.19
CA LEU A 66 -6.48 -7.93 11.94
C LEU A 66 -7.14 -7.83 10.56
N LEU A 67 -6.54 -8.48 9.55
CA LEU A 67 -7.09 -8.55 8.19
C LEU A 67 -8.43 -9.31 8.13
N LYS A 68 -8.74 -10.15 9.13
CA LYS A 68 -10.07 -10.76 9.29
C LYS A 68 -11.17 -9.77 9.69
N HIS A 69 -10.84 -8.56 10.14
CA HIS A 69 -11.87 -7.54 10.38
C HIS A 69 -12.43 -7.00 9.05
N PRO A 70 -13.74 -6.73 8.94
CA PRO A 70 -14.37 -6.36 7.68
C PRO A 70 -13.90 -5.01 7.12
N HIS A 71 -13.45 -4.09 7.98
CA HIS A 71 -13.04 -2.73 7.64
C HIS A 71 -11.52 -2.56 7.52
N VAL A 72 -10.76 -3.64 7.33
CA VAL A 72 -9.29 -3.61 7.26
C VAL A 72 -8.80 -4.08 5.89
N GLY A 73 -8.08 -3.22 5.18
CA GLY A 73 -7.34 -3.52 3.95
C GLY A 73 -5.83 -3.58 4.18
N LEU A 74 -5.09 -3.71 3.08
CA LEU A 74 -3.63 -3.86 3.10
C LEU A 74 -3.00 -2.90 2.10
N ALA A 75 -1.86 -2.32 2.43
CA ALA A 75 -0.98 -1.61 1.51
C ALA A 75 0.37 -2.33 1.43
N LEU A 76 0.92 -2.39 0.22
CA LEU A 76 2.25 -2.90 -0.03
C LEU A 76 3.11 -1.72 -0.45
N ASP A 77 4.27 -1.55 0.20
CA ASP A 77 5.23 -0.51 -0.15
C ASP A 77 6.52 -1.08 -0.78
N PRO A 78 6.54 -1.27 -2.11
CA PRO A 78 7.69 -1.77 -2.84
C PRO A 78 8.98 -0.97 -2.68
N GLU A 79 8.92 0.31 -2.28
CA GLU A 79 10.13 1.13 -2.12
C GLU A 79 11.04 0.56 -1.03
N TRP A 80 10.45 -0.15 -0.07
CA TRP A 80 11.16 -0.79 1.02
C TRP A 80 11.43 -2.28 0.78
N ARG A 81 11.11 -2.82 -0.40
CA ARG A 81 11.40 -4.21 -0.75
C ARG A 81 12.83 -4.35 -1.29
N LEU A 82 13.75 -4.75 -0.41
CA LEU A 82 15.17 -4.91 -0.66
C LEU A 82 15.58 -6.34 -1.03
N LYS A 83 16.57 -6.47 -1.91
CA LYS A 83 17.30 -7.74 -2.13
C LYS A 83 18.28 -8.00 -0.97
N PRO A 84 18.77 -9.25 -0.80
CA PRO A 84 19.59 -9.65 0.35
C PRO A 84 20.84 -8.79 0.64
N ASP A 85 21.42 -8.13 -0.36
CA ASP A 85 22.63 -7.31 -0.26
C ASP A 85 22.36 -5.79 -0.24
N GLN A 86 21.09 -5.38 -0.29
CA GLN A 86 20.68 -3.99 -0.42
C GLN A 86 20.46 -3.32 0.94
N LYS A 87 20.46 -1.98 0.96
CA LYS A 87 20.26 -1.18 2.18
C LYS A 87 19.29 -0.05 1.90
N HIS A 88 18.43 0.25 2.87
CA HIS A 88 17.53 1.40 2.81
C HIS A 88 18.32 2.70 2.67
N MET A 89 17.69 3.73 2.10
CA MET A 89 18.27 5.06 1.86
C MET A 89 19.48 5.11 0.90
N ARG A 90 19.85 3.99 0.29
CA ARG A 90 20.89 3.93 -0.77
C ARG A 90 20.30 3.63 -2.16
N GLN A 91 19.15 2.97 -2.18
CA GLN A 91 18.37 2.67 -3.37
C GLN A 91 16.89 2.62 -3.00
N ILE A 92 16.07 2.66 -4.03
CA ILE A 92 14.65 2.32 -3.94
C ILE A 92 14.53 0.81 -4.20
N GLY A 93 13.71 0.16 -3.39
CA GLY A 93 13.35 -1.24 -3.51
C GLY A 93 12.52 -1.54 -4.76
N SER A 94 12.25 -2.83 -4.95
CA SER A 94 11.40 -3.27 -6.05
C SER A 94 10.82 -4.64 -5.76
N VAL A 95 9.61 -4.89 -6.28
CA VAL A 95 8.93 -6.17 -6.22
C VAL A 95 8.55 -6.62 -7.63
N GLU A 96 8.52 -7.93 -7.85
CA GLU A 96 7.96 -8.52 -9.07
C GLU A 96 6.45 -8.70 -8.89
N ALA A 97 5.65 -8.52 -9.96
CA ALA A 97 4.21 -8.76 -9.91
C ALA A 97 3.84 -10.16 -9.37
N ALA A 98 4.71 -11.17 -9.59
CA ALA A 98 4.52 -12.51 -9.03
C ALA A 98 4.43 -12.54 -7.49
N GLU A 99 5.24 -11.74 -6.78
CA GLU A 99 5.18 -11.65 -5.30
C GLU A 99 3.92 -10.88 -4.87
N ILE A 100 3.50 -9.85 -5.61
CA ILE A 100 2.20 -9.20 -5.36
C ILE A 100 1.05 -10.21 -5.54
N ASN A 101 1.12 -11.05 -6.57
CA ASN A 101 0.09 -12.04 -6.87
C ASN A 101 -0.03 -13.14 -5.80
N THR A 102 1.05 -13.47 -5.08
CA THR A 102 0.96 -14.39 -3.93
C THR A 102 0.18 -13.75 -2.77
N VAL A 103 0.38 -12.45 -2.52
CA VAL A 103 -0.40 -11.69 -1.53
C VAL A 103 -1.86 -11.58 -1.97
N ILE A 104 -2.12 -11.22 -3.23
CA ILE A 104 -3.48 -11.15 -3.81
C ILE A 104 -4.21 -12.47 -3.62
N THR A 105 -3.57 -13.59 -3.99
CA THR A 105 -4.17 -14.92 -3.88
C THR A 105 -4.54 -15.23 -2.43
N TRP A 106 -3.59 -15.05 -1.51
CA TRP A 106 -3.80 -15.34 -0.10
C TRP A 106 -4.84 -14.43 0.55
N LEU A 107 -4.79 -13.11 0.31
CA LEU A 107 -5.71 -12.15 0.91
C LEU A 107 -7.13 -12.36 0.38
N ALA A 108 -7.28 -12.62 -0.91
CA ALA A 108 -8.58 -12.91 -1.51
C ALA A 108 -9.17 -14.23 -0.99
N ASP A 109 -8.35 -15.27 -0.79
CA ASP A 109 -8.80 -16.52 -0.16
C ASP A 109 -9.20 -16.31 1.31
N LEU A 110 -8.49 -15.44 2.04
CA LEU A 110 -8.84 -15.03 3.40
C LEU A 110 -10.20 -14.32 3.43
N VAL A 111 -10.42 -13.36 2.52
CA VAL A 111 -11.70 -12.64 2.38
C VAL A 111 -12.84 -13.61 2.11
N LYS A 112 -12.67 -14.49 1.12
CA LYS A 112 -13.68 -15.47 0.69
C LYS A 112 -14.04 -16.46 1.80
N SER A 113 -13.03 -17.08 2.40
CA SER A 113 -13.21 -18.11 3.43
C SER A 113 -13.89 -17.57 4.69
N ASN A 114 -13.62 -16.32 5.05
CA ASN A 114 -14.23 -15.64 6.19
C ASN A 114 -15.50 -14.86 5.84
N ARG A 115 -15.96 -14.90 4.57
CA ARG A 115 -17.14 -14.18 4.06
C ARG A 115 -17.09 -12.67 4.36
N LEU A 116 -15.90 -12.10 4.20
CA LEU A 116 -15.65 -10.68 4.43
C LEU A 116 -16.11 -9.85 3.23
N PRO A 117 -16.44 -8.56 3.42
CA PRO A 117 -16.61 -7.64 2.30
C PRO A 117 -15.31 -7.50 1.49
N GLN A 118 -15.45 -7.02 0.25
CA GLN A 118 -14.31 -6.70 -0.61
C GLN A 118 -13.34 -5.77 0.12
N LYS A 119 -12.04 -6.07 0.02
CA LYS A 119 -10.98 -5.28 0.68
C LYS A 119 -10.21 -4.44 -0.31
N VAL A 120 -9.82 -3.24 0.11
CA VAL A 120 -8.82 -2.46 -0.63
C VAL A 120 -7.45 -3.12 -0.46
N LEU A 121 -6.75 -3.32 -1.58
CA LEU A 121 -5.31 -3.59 -1.64
C LEU A 121 -4.63 -2.39 -2.33
N ILE A 122 -3.78 -1.67 -1.60
CA ILE A 122 -3.05 -0.53 -2.12
C ILE A 122 -1.65 -0.97 -2.54
N LEU A 123 -1.25 -0.59 -3.74
CA LEU A 123 0.12 -0.76 -4.24
C LEU A 123 0.76 0.64 -4.31
N HIS A 124 1.69 0.95 -3.41
CA HIS A 124 2.41 2.22 -3.46
C HIS A 124 3.40 2.23 -4.64
N GLN A 125 3.39 3.31 -5.42
CA GLN A 125 4.31 3.46 -6.53
C GLN A 125 4.54 4.93 -6.87
N PHE A 126 5.81 5.30 -7.06
CA PHE A 126 6.18 6.59 -7.65
C PHE A 126 7.27 6.49 -8.71
N GLN A 127 7.90 5.31 -8.84
CA GLN A 127 8.77 4.97 -9.97
C GLN A 127 8.30 3.67 -10.63
N LEU A 128 8.31 3.63 -11.96
CA LEU A 128 7.88 2.45 -12.73
C LEU A 128 8.66 1.18 -12.34
N ALA A 129 9.94 1.33 -11.98
CA ALA A 129 10.81 0.21 -11.61
C ALA A 129 10.50 -0.44 -10.25
N MET A 130 9.66 0.19 -9.41
CA MET A 130 9.26 -0.35 -8.11
C MET A 130 8.40 -1.61 -8.24
N ILE A 131 7.53 -1.68 -9.24
CA ILE A 131 6.71 -2.86 -9.53
C ILE A 131 7.08 -3.33 -10.94
N ARG A 132 7.88 -4.40 -11.00
CA ARG A 132 8.29 -4.99 -12.26
C ARG A 132 7.23 -5.93 -12.80
N SER A 133 7.12 -5.94 -14.12
CA SER A 133 6.08 -6.69 -14.83
C SER A 133 4.67 -6.38 -14.33
N ARG A 134 4.41 -5.10 -14.01
CA ARG A 134 3.14 -4.64 -13.44
C ARG A 134 1.91 -5.05 -14.26
N GLN A 135 2.07 -5.22 -15.57
CA GLN A 135 1.02 -5.72 -16.46
C GLN A 135 0.51 -7.13 -16.10
N ASP A 136 1.29 -7.89 -15.33
CA ASP A 136 0.98 -9.27 -14.93
C ASP A 136 0.34 -9.36 -13.52
N VAL A 137 0.01 -8.22 -12.89
CA VAL A 137 -0.73 -8.20 -11.61
C VAL A 137 -2.12 -8.79 -11.81
N ASP A 138 -2.50 -9.76 -10.98
CA ASP A 138 -3.77 -10.48 -11.07
C ASP A 138 -4.94 -9.61 -10.57
N THR A 139 -5.73 -9.09 -11.51
CA THR A 139 -6.93 -8.30 -11.22
C THR A 139 -8.23 -9.12 -11.28
N SER A 140 -8.14 -10.45 -11.40
CA SER A 140 -9.32 -11.32 -11.56
C SER A 140 -10.06 -11.63 -10.25
N ARG A 141 -9.48 -11.27 -9.10
CA ARG A 141 -10.00 -11.57 -7.76
C ARG A 141 -11.01 -10.52 -7.31
N GLU A 142 -12.31 -10.83 -7.41
CA GLU A 142 -13.39 -9.93 -6.99
C GLU A 142 -13.38 -9.60 -5.49
N GLU A 143 -12.68 -10.39 -4.68
CA GLU A 143 -12.53 -10.14 -3.26
C GLU A 143 -11.68 -8.90 -2.94
N LEU A 144 -10.92 -8.37 -3.91
CA LEU A 144 -10.03 -7.23 -3.73
C LEU A 144 -10.36 -6.09 -4.70
N ALA A 145 -10.37 -4.87 -4.16
CA ALA A 145 -10.29 -3.63 -4.94
C ALA A 145 -8.82 -3.18 -4.96
N ILE A 146 -8.13 -3.41 -6.07
CA ILE A 146 -6.71 -3.07 -6.21
C ILE A 146 -6.59 -1.60 -6.62
N THR A 147 -5.78 -0.84 -5.88
CA THR A 147 -5.46 0.54 -6.22
C THR A 147 -3.96 0.72 -6.42
N LEU A 148 -3.59 1.55 -7.39
CA LEU A 148 -2.21 2.01 -7.57
C LEU A 148 -2.08 3.43 -7.04
N HIS A 149 -1.27 3.60 -6.01
CA HIS A 149 -1.17 4.83 -5.25
C HIS A 149 0.04 5.65 -5.70
N ALA A 150 -0.22 6.83 -6.27
CA ALA A 150 0.81 7.77 -6.69
C ALA A 150 1.52 8.37 -5.46
N ASP A 151 2.53 7.66 -5.00
CA ASP A 151 3.19 7.87 -3.71
C ASP A 151 4.47 8.72 -3.80
N GLY A 152 4.54 9.60 -4.81
CA GLY A 152 5.67 10.49 -5.03
C GLY A 152 5.39 11.85 -4.41
N HIS A 153 6.41 12.50 -3.84
CA HIS A 153 6.33 13.88 -3.37
C HIS A 153 7.04 14.85 -4.32
N GLY A 154 6.73 16.13 -4.21
CA GLY A 154 7.46 17.18 -4.93
C GLY A 154 6.60 18.40 -5.26
N VAL A 155 7.04 19.15 -6.27
CA VAL A 155 6.20 20.25 -6.78
C VAL A 155 5.03 19.69 -7.60
N ARG A 156 3.96 20.47 -7.78
CA ARG A 156 2.74 20.02 -8.47
C ARG A 156 2.97 19.39 -9.84
N SER A 157 3.92 19.92 -10.63
CA SER A 157 4.25 19.36 -11.94
C SER A 157 4.90 17.98 -11.86
N GLU A 158 5.71 17.72 -10.83
CA GLU A 158 6.33 16.42 -10.60
C GLU A 158 5.27 15.40 -10.16
N LYS A 159 4.36 15.80 -9.26
CA LYS A 159 3.21 14.99 -8.84
C LYS A 159 2.35 14.54 -10.03
N MET A 160 1.98 15.47 -10.89
CA MET A 160 1.20 15.17 -12.09
C MET A 160 2.00 14.34 -13.10
N ALA A 161 3.31 14.55 -13.23
CA ALA A 161 4.16 13.73 -14.07
C ALA A 161 4.21 12.27 -13.57
N THR A 162 4.34 12.05 -12.26
CA THR A 162 4.25 10.72 -11.65
C THR A 162 2.88 10.11 -11.91
N TRP A 163 1.79 10.86 -11.66
CA TRP A 163 0.43 10.41 -11.95
C TRP A 163 0.25 9.94 -13.39
N ASP A 164 0.65 10.74 -14.37
CA ASP A 164 0.52 10.38 -15.79
C ASP A 164 1.40 9.20 -16.20
N ALA A 165 2.63 9.12 -15.67
CA ALA A 165 3.50 7.98 -15.91
C ALA A 165 2.89 6.68 -15.37
N LEU A 166 2.33 6.71 -14.15
CA LEU A 166 1.75 5.52 -13.52
C LEU A 166 0.49 5.02 -14.24
N ARG A 167 -0.28 5.91 -14.87
CA ARG A 167 -1.46 5.54 -15.67
C ARG A 167 -1.11 4.86 -16.99
N THR A 168 0.10 5.08 -17.49
CA THR A 168 0.54 4.45 -18.74
C THR A 168 0.63 2.93 -18.53
N ASP A 169 -0.01 2.17 -19.42
CA ASP A 169 -0.08 0.71 -19.38
C ASP A 169 -0.59 0.14 -18.03
N LEU A 170 -1.50 0.86 -17.37
CA LEU A 170 -2.14 0.38 -16.15
C LEU A 170 -3.10 -0.78 -16.49
N PRO A 171 -2.98 -1.95 -15.84
CA PRO A 171 -3.91 -3.06 -16.04
C PRO A 171 -5.36 -2.67 -15.79
N GLU A 172 -6.27 -3.22 -16.59
CA GLU A 172 -7.70 -3.13 -16.32
C GLU A 172 -8.01 -3.79 -14.96
N GLY A 173 -8.85 -3.13 -14.16
CA GLY A 173 -9.18 -3.56 -12.80
C GLY A 173 -8.31 -2.94 -11.70
N ILE A 174 -7.27 -2.18 -12.04
CA ILE A 174 -6.53 -1.36 -11.07
C ILE A 174 -7.01 0.08 -11.14
N TRP A 175 -7.36 0.64 -9.98
CA TRP A 175 -7.86 2.01 -9.87
C TRP A 175 -6.77 2.96 -9.36
N MET A 176 -6.73 4.19 -9.87
CA MET A 176 -5.73 5.15 -9.42
C MET A 176 -6.06 5.74 -8.05
N ALA A 177 -5.05 5.91 -7.22
CA ALA A 177 -5.09 6.55 -5.92
C ALA A 177 -3.99 7.61 -5.80
N TRP A 178 -4.16 8.59 -4.90
CA TRP A 178 -3.28 9.75 -4.77
C TRP A 178 -2.83 9.99 -3.32
N LYS A 179 -1.52 10.17 -3.07
CA LYS A 179 -1.05 10.66 -1.76
C LYS A 179 -0.74 12.15 -1.83
N ASN A 180 -1.11 12.92 -0.81
CA ASN A 180 -0.59 14.27 -0.56
C ASN A 180 0.43 14.20 0.58
N PHE A 181 1.57 14.86 0.43
CA PHE A 181 2.56 14.97 1.48
C PHE A 181 2.53 16.38 2.09
N ILE A 182 2.24 16.48 3.38
CA ILE A 182 1.96 17.74 4.08
C ILE A 182 3.18 18.66 4.08
N ASP A 183 4.38 18.09 4.32
CA ASP A 183 5.62 18.86 4.50
C ASP A 183 6.52 18.81 3.26
N GLU A 184 6.41 17.78 2.43
CA GLU A 184 7.23 17.55 1.24
C GLU A 184 6.65 18.18 -0.04
N ASP A 185 5.33 18.20 -0.21
CA ASP A 185 4.70 18.77 -1.40
C ASP A 185 4.69 20.32 -1.32
N LYS A 186 5.36 20.97 -2.28
CA LYS A 186 5.56 22.44 -2.25
C LYS A 186 5.21 23.10 -3.59
N PRO A 187 4.03 23.74 -3.73
CA PRO A 187 2.89 23.68 -2.82
C PRO A 187 2.08 22.38 -2.98
N MET A 188 1.62 21.82 -1.86
CA MET A 188 0.63 20.72 -1.85
C MET A 188 -0.66 21.13 -2.58
N PHE A 189 -1.35 20.15 -3.17
CA PHE A 189 -2.70 20.33 -3.69
C PHE A 189 -3.68 20.50 -2.51
N THR A 190 -4.67 21.39 -2.64
CA THR A 190 -5.77 21.44 -1.66
C THR A 190 -6.71 20.25 -1.84
N PRO A 191 -7.56 19.92 -0.84
CA PRO A 191 -8.57 18.88 -1.00
C PRO A 191 -9.46 19.05 -2.24
N GLU A 192 -9.86 20.28 -2.57
CA GLU A 192 -10.67 20.59 -3.75
C GLU A 192 -9.90 20.36 -5.05
N GLU A 193 -8.62 20.75 -5.09
CA GLU A 193 -7.77 20.53 -6.26
C GLU A 193 -7.45 19.05 -6.45
N THR A 194 -7.16 18.31 -5.38
CA THR A 194 -6.98 16.84 -5.42
C THR A 194 -8.25 16.13 -5.89
N TYR A 195 -9.43 16.59 -5.44
CA TYR A 195 -10.72 16.04 -5.89
C TYR A 195 -11.00 16.29 -7.38
N ALA A 196 -10.39 17.33 -7.96
CA ALA A 196 -10.53 17.71 -9.36
C ALA A 196 -9.48 17.07 -10.30
N ILE A 197 -8.55 16.26 -9.78
CA ILE A 197 -7.62 15.48 -10.59
C ILE A 197 -8.39 14.50 -11.46
N GLU A 198 -8.01 14.36 -12.73
CA GLU A 198 -8.62 13.43 -13.67
C GLU A 198 -7.62 12.34 -14.13
N PRO A 199 -8.03 11.05 -14.16
CA PRO A 199 -9.28 10.52 -13.62
C PRO A 199 -9.38 10.75 -12.10
N ARG A 200 -10.59 10.89 -11.55
CA ARG A 200 -10.73 11.09 -10.09
C ARG A 200 -10.07 9.95 -9.30
N PRO A 201 -9.18 10.25 -8.34
CA PRO A 201 -8.59 9.24 -7.47
C PRO A 201 -9.66 8.50 -6.65
N TRP A 202 -9.54 7.19 -6.54
CA TRP A 202 -10.44 6.34 -5.76
C TRP A 202 -10.11 6.33 -4.27
N PHE A 203 -8.84 6.52 -3.95
CA PHE A 203 -8.33 6.66 -2.60
C PHE A 203 -7.39 7.86 -2.55
N VAL A 204 -7.50 8.65 -1.48
CA VAL A 204 -6.63 9.80 -1.22
C VAL A 204 -6.16 9.72 0.23
N SER A 205 -4.84 9.67 0.45
CA SER A 205 -4.27 9.83 1.79
C SER A 205 -3.39 11.08 1.91
N TYR A 206 -3.15 11.45 3.16
CA TYR A 206 -2.32 12.58 3.56
C TYR A 206 -1.28 12.03 4.53
N GLN A 207 -0.01 12.33 4.30
CA GLN A 207 1.11 11.93 5.14
C GLN A 207 1.95 13.14 5.52
#